data_AF-Q6TGK2-F1
#
_entry.id   AF-Q6TGK2-F1
#
_cell.length_a   1.000
_cell.length_b   1.000
_cell.length_c   1.000
_cell.angle_alpha   90.00
_cell.angle_beta   90.00
_cell.angle_gamma   90.00
#
_symmetry.space_group_name_H-M   'P 1'
#
loop_
_entity.id
_entity.type
_entity.pdbx_description
1 polymer ?
#
loop_
_entity_poly.entity_id
_entity_poly.type
_entity_poly.pdbx_seq_one_letter_code
_entity_poly.pdbx_strand_id
1 'polypeptide(L)'
;MWALLLLLYRYEVPLAVAGLVLVRWLPALISSSSPKPAVPPPPPVPRTAKLLLLLSSLYHLYRLVFPPYDLFIHNNLEILAQNTLLRDALLRQPLHSPPGDHSPLLDLLLTRLKVLDNRYLYARLGHRPLLECLWCTHPLDYFLFALPSILLPYLCEALVLGMLGWRAVGGPWAERRAERWRGIMAWTLFGAAVAEIGVKWGWEVVAVQGDCAHAINRREGENAETARRDDKVWERAREAGLDEDGIRRQVRVMLKNGWERLMRLAEL
;
A
#
# COMPACT_ATOMS: atom_id res chain seq x y z
N MET A 1 -29.43 7.42 1.56
CA MET A 1 -28.19 7.23 0.77
C MET A 1 -27.08 6.49 1.53
N TRP A 2 -26.85 6.75 2.82
CA TRP A 2 -25.86 6.02 3.64
C TRP A 2 -26.17 4.52 3.89
N ALA A 3 -27.44 4.11 3.87
CA ALA A 3 -27.83 2.70 4.02
C ALA A 3 -27.45 1.80 2.82
N LEU A 4 -27.38 2.37 1.61
CA LEU A 4 -27.01 1.64 0.39
C LEU A 4 -25.50 1.37 0.32
N LEU A 5 -24.68 2.30 0.84
CA LEU A 5 -23.22 2.14 0.98
C LEU A 5 -22.85 1.12 2.07
N LEU A 6 -23.59 1.09 3.18
CA LEU A 6 -23.45 0.04 4.21
C LEU A 6 -23.94 -1.32 3.71
N LEU A 7 -24.97 -1.36 2.86
CA LEU A 7 -25.38 -2.59 2.17
C LEU A 7 -24.26 -3.08 1.24
N LEU A 8 -23.71 -2.22 0.37
CA LEU A 8 -22.61 -2.59 -0.54
C LEU A 8 -21.34 -3.08 0.21
N TYR A 9 -20.97 -2.42 1.32
CA TYR A 9 -19.86 -2.87 2.17
C TYR A 9 -20.16 -4.20 2.89
N ARG A 10 -21.43 -4.45 3.23
CA ARG A 10 -21.90 -5.71 3.81
C ARG A 10 -22.09 -6.81 2.75
N TYR A 11 -22.09 -6.46 1.46
CA TYR A 11 -22.19 -7.39 0.32
C TYR A 11 -20.83 -7.88 -0.23
N GLU A 12 -19.70 -7.31 0.21
CA GLU A 12 -18.36 -7.84 -0.12
C GLU A 12 -18.19 -9.31 0.34
N VAL A 13 -18.77 -9.64 1.50
CA VAL A 13 -18.78 -11.01 2.05
C VAL A 13 -19.64 -11.97 1.21
N PRO A 14 -20.92 -11.69 0.89
CA PRO A 14 -21.73 -12.56 0.04
C PRO A 14 -21.28 -12.58 -1.43
N LEU A 15 -20.54 -11.59 -1.96
CA LEU A 15 -19.91 -11.70 -3.29
C LEU A 15 -18.71 -12.65 -3.26
N ALA A 16 -17.89 -12.61 -2.20
CA ALA A 16 -16.82 -13.58 -2.01
C ALA A 16 -17.37 -15.00 -1.76
N VAL A 17 -18.46 -15.12 -0.99
CA VAL A 17 -19.18 -16.39 -0.77
C VAL A 17 -19.89 -16.85 -2.04
N ALA A 18 -20.53 -15.97 -2.80
CA ALA A 18 -21.14 -16.29 -4.08
C ALA A 18 -20.08 -16.70 -5.11
N GLY A 19 -18.90 -16.08 -5.10
CA GLY A 19 -17.74 -16.49 -5.90
C GLY A 19 -17.23 -17.88 -5.52
N LEU A 20 -17.08 -18.18 -4.22
CA LEU A 20 -16.74 -19.51 -3.72
C LEU A 20 -17.80 -20.56 -4.06
N VAL A 21 -19.08 -20.20 -3.97
CA VAL A 21 -20.21 -21.04 -4.35
C VAL A 21 -20.20 -21.26 -5.87
N LEU A 22 -20.10 -20.22 -6.69
CA LEU A 22 -20.00 -20.33 -8.16
C LEU A 22 -18.80 -21.19 -8.59
N VAL A 23 -17.62 -21.02 -7.98
CA VAL A 23 -16.44 -21.88 -8.23
C VAL A 23 -16.68 -23.34 -7.82
N ARG A 24 -17.49 -23.56 -6.77
CA ARG A 24 -17.88 -24.91 -6.33
C ARG A 24 -18.96 -25.55 -7.22
N TRP A 25 -19.84 -24.76 -7.84
CA TRP A 25 -20.91 -25.24 -8.75
C TRP A 25 -20.51 -25.23 -10.23
N LEU A 26 -19.46 -24.51 -10.63
CA LEU A 26 -18.85 -24.53 -11.96
C LEU A 26 -18.55 -25.95 -12.49
N PRO A 27 -17.95 -26.88 -11.71
CA PRO A 27 -17.76 -28.25 -12.17
C PRO A 27 -19.08 -29.05 -12.31
N ALA A 28 -20.15 -28.66 -11.60
CA ALA A 28 -21.46 -29.29 -11.70
C ALA A 28 -22.23 -28.81 -12.95
N LEU A 29 -22.09 -27.53 -13.32
CA LEU A 29 -22.69 -26.96 -14.53
C LEU A 29 -21.99 -27.41 -15.82
N ILE A 30 -20.69 -27.71 -15.77
CA ILE A 30 -19.92 -28.21 -16.91
C ILE A 30 -20.01 -29.74 -17.04
N SER A 31 -20.41 -30.45 -15.98
CA SER A 31 -20.55 -31.90 -15.99
C SER A 31 -21.93 -32.32 -16.49
N SER A 32 -22.13 -32.29 -17.80
CA SER A 32 -23.13 -33.15 -18.47
C SER A 32 -22.93 -34.58 -18.00
N SER A 33 -23.95 -35.12 -17.31
CA SER A 33 -23.98 -36.47 -16.76
C SER A 33 -24.07 -37.49 -17.89
N SER A 34 -22.93 -37.79 -18.51
CA SER A 34 -22.78 -38.99 -19.32
C SER A 34 -22.39 -40.16 -18.39
N PRO A 35 -22.98 -41.37 -18.56
CA PRO A 35 -22.60 -42.54 -17.77
C PRO A 35 -21.12 -42.84 -18.00
N LYS A 36 -20.29 -42.56 -17.00
CA LYS A 36 -18.85 -42.86 -17.08
C LYS A 36 -18.63 -44.36 -16.87
N PRO A 37 -17.83 -45.02 -17.72
CA PRO A 37 -17.40 -46.38 -17.47
C PRO A 37 -16.69 -46.46 -16.11
N ALA A 38 -16.78 -47.60 -15.43
CA ALA A 38 -16.21 -47.84 -14.11
C ALA A 38 -14.69 -47.56 -14.12
N VAL A 39 -14.30 -46.36 -13.71
CA VAL A 39 -12.90 -45.95 -13.59
C VAL A 39 -12.34 -46.62 -12.33
N PRO A 40 -11.18 -47.30 -12.40
CA PRO A 40 -10.56 -47.87 -11.21
C PRO A 40 -10.32 -46.78 -10.15
N PRO A 41 -10.38 -47.12 -8.85
CA PRO A 41 -10.23 -46.15 -7.78
C PRO A 41 -8.88 -45.41 -7.92
N PRO A 42 -8.87 -44.08 -7.78
CA PRO A 42 -7.64 -43.31 -7.92
C PRO A 42 -6.65 -43.74 -6.84
N PRO A 43 -5.36 -43.94 -7.18
CA PRO A 43 -4.36 -44.29 -6.19
C PRO A 43 -4.18 -43.15 -5.18
N PRO A 44 -3.77 -43.48 -3.95
CA PRO A 44 -3.56 -42.49 -2.91
C PRO A 44 -2.49 -41.46 -3.33
N VAL A 45 -2.72 -40.21 -2.96
CA VAL A 45 -1.75 -39.12 -3.19
C VAL A 45 -0.45 -39.43 -2.44
N PRO A 46 0.73 -39.34 -3.10
CA PRO A 46 2.00 -39.67 -2.47
C PRO A 46 2.31 -38.74 -1.29
N ARG A 47 3.12 -39.23 -0.33
CA ARG A 47 3.50 -38.48 0.87
C ARG A 47 4.23 -37.18 0.54
N THR A 48 5.03 -37.17 -0.53
CA THR A 48 5.76 -36.00 -1.04
C THR A 48 4.82 -34.85 -1.41
N ALA A 49 3.77 -35.12 -2.19
CA ALA A 49 2.77 -34.13 -2.55
C ALA A 49 2.01 -33.59 -1.31
N LYS A 50 1.70 -34.45 -0.33
CA LYS A 50 1.08 -34.02 0.94
C LYS A 50 2.00 -33.11 1.75
N LEU A 51 3.27 -33.46 1.87
CA LEU A 51 4.27 -32.65 2.58
C LEU A 51 4.47 -31.29 1.91
N LEU A 52 4.56 -31.26 0.58
CA LEU A 52 4.69 -30.01 -0.18
C LEU A 52 3.48 -29.09 0.02
N LEU A 53 2.26 -29.63 -0.06
CA LEU A 53 1.02 -28.88 0.20
C LEU A 53 0.95 -28.40 1.64
N LEU A 54 1.35 -29.23 2.62
CA LEU A 54 1.38 -28.85 4.02
C LEU A 54 2.38 -27.73 4.29
N LEU A 55 3.57 -27.80 3.71
CA LEU A 55 4.61 -26.77 3.85
C LEU A 55 4.15 -25.42 3.24
N SER A 56 3.60 -25.44 2.02
CA SER A 56 3.04 -24.24 1.37
C SER A 56 1.89 -23.66 2.19
N SER A 57 0.96 -24.51 2.67
CA SER A 57 -0.15 -24.07 3.52
C SER A 57 0.34 -23.45 4.83
N LEU A 58 1.35 -24.05 5.47
CA LEU A 58 1.94 -23.54 6.71
C LEU A 58 2.67 -22.21 6.47
N TYR A 59 3.36 -22.05 5.34
CA TYR A 59 4.02 -20.81 4.97
C TYR A 59 3.01 -19.66 4.78
N HIS A 60 1.89 -19.90 4.10
CA HIS A 60 0.82 -18.91 3.98
C HIS A 60 0.18 -18.59 5.33
N LEU A 61 -0.06 -19.60 6.16
CA LEU A 61 -0.58 -19.40 7.51
C LEU A 61 0.39 -18.54 8.34
N TYR A 62 1.69 -18.83 8.27
CA TYR A 62 2.72 -18.03 8.94
C TYR A 62 2.69 -16.57 8.49
N ARG A 63 2.60 -16.31 7.18
CA ARG A 63 2.48 -14.94 6.65
C ARG A 63 1.19 -14.23 7.07
N LEU A 64 0.10 -14.96 7.25
CA LEU A 64 -1.18 -14.40 7.68
C LEU A 64 -1.18 -14.07 9.17
N VAL A 65 -0.55 -14.91 9.99
CA VAL A 65 -0.44 -14.72 11.45
C VAL A 65 0.62 -13.67 11.81
N PHE A 66 1.71 -13.62 11.05
CA PHE A 66 2.82 -12.69 11.25
C PHE A 66 3.01 -11.82 10.01
N PRO A 67 2.14 -10.81 9.79
CA PRO A 67 2.29 -9.88 8.70
C PRO A 67 3.60 -9.09 8.83
N PRO A 68 4.19 -8.64 7.70
CA PRO A 68 5.38 -7.80 7.74
C PRO A 68 5.11 -6.51 8.52
N TYR A 69 6.14 -6.01 9.19
CA TYR A 69 6.03 -4.82 10.03
C TYR A 69 5.59 -3.59 9.22
N ASP A 70 4.49 -2.97 9.65
CA ASP A 70 3.98 -1.69 9.14
C ASP A 70 4.02 -0.65 10.26
N LEU A 71 4.73 0.44 9.99
CA LEU A 71 4.96 1.49 10.96
C LEU A 71 3.67 2.22 11.40
N PHE A 72 2.76 2.50 10.48
CA PHE A 72 1.55 3.28 10.78
C PHE A 72 0.55 2.43 11.56
N ILE A 73 0.36 1.18 11.14
CA ILE A 73 -0.54 0.24 11.82
C ILE A 73 -0.01 -0.12 13.20
N HIS A 74 1.28 -0.39 13.34
CA HIS A 74 1.85 -0.82 14.61
C HIS A 74 1.85 0.29 15.68
N ASN A 75 2.08 1.54 15.27
CA ASN A 75 2.14 2.68 16.19
C ASN A 75 0.80 3.44 16.30
N ASN A 76 -0.27 2.94 15.67
CA ASN A 76 -1.57 3.63 15.58
C ASN A 76 -1.43 5.09 15.11
N LEU A 77 -0.62 5.32 14.08
CA LEU A 77 -0.39 6.64 13.51
C LEU A 77 -1.27 6.86 12.28
N GLU A 78 -1.89 8.02 12.20
CA GLU A 78 -2.55 8.48 10.98
C GLU A 78 -1.52 8.80 9.90
N ILE A 79 -1.85 8.58 8.62
CA ILE A 79 -0.96 8.90 7.49
C ILE A 79 -0.60 10.39 7.46
N LEU A 80 -1.49 11.25 7.97
CA LEU A 80 -1.33 12.70 8.08
C LEU A 80 -0.63 13.14 9.38
N ALA A 81 -0.19 12.21 10.24
CA ALA A 81 0.43 12.54 11.52
C ALA A 81 1.65 13.46 11.36
N GLN A 82 1.86 14.32 12.36
CA GLN A 82 2.99 15.24 12.36
C GLN A 82 4.33 14.49 12.34
N ASN A 83 5.34 15.05 11.67
CA ASN A 83 6.68 14.44 11.56
C ASN A 83 7.38 14.23 12.92
N THR A 84 7.00 15.02 13.93
CA THR A 84 7.49 14.88 15.31
C THR A 84 7.00 13.58 15.94
N LEU A 85 5.69 13.30 15.85
CA LEU A 85 5.09 12.04 16.33
C LEU A 85 5.67 10.82 15.60
N LEU A 86 5.93 10.97 14.30
CA LEU A 86 6.57 9.93 13.51
C LEU A 86 7.97 9.62 14.04
N ARG A 87 8.81 10.65 14.24
CA ARG A 87 10.16 10.49 14.82
C ARG A 87 10.12 9.85 16.19
N ASP A 88 9.22 10.30 17.07
CA ASP A 88 9.09 9.74 18.41
C ASP A 88 8.67 8.27 18.38
N ALA A 89 7.77 7.88 17.48
CA ALA A 89 7.37 6.48 17.30
C ALA A 89 8.55 5.61 16.82
N LEU A 90 9.34 6.11 15.88
CA LEU A 90 10.55 5.41 15.40
C LEU A 90 11.63 5.30 16.48
N LEU A 91 11.83 6.34 17.29
CA LEU A 91 12.84 6.35 18.36
C LEU A 91 12.44 5.50 19.57
N ARG A 92 11.14 5.33 19.82
CA ARG A 92 10.63 4.41 20.85
C ARG A 92 10.75 2.94 20.46
N GLN A 93 11.01 2.65 19.19
CA GLN A 93 11.08 1.28 18.71
C GLN A 93 12.38 0.62 19.17
N PRO A 94 12.31 -0.55 19.83
CA PRO A 94 13.47 -1.34 20.19
C PRO A 94 13.98 -2.10 18.95
N LEU A 95 14.43 -1.37 17.94
CA LEU A 95 15.36 -1.99 16.99
C LEU A 95 16.62 -2.33 17.79
N HIS A 96 17.19 -3.51 17.54
CA HIS A 96 18.33 -4.13 18.24
C HIS A 96 19.65 -3.32 18.13
N SER A 97 19.61 -2.01 18.35
CA SER A 97 20.74 -1.11 18.30
C SER A 97 20.98 -0.57 19.71
N PRO A 98 22.21 -0.68 20.24
CA PRO A 98 22.55 -0.13 21.54
C PRO A 98 22.29 1.40 21.56
N PRO A 99 22.01 1.98 22.73
CA PRO A 99 21.71 3.40 22.87
C PRO A 99 22.91 4.23 22.37
N GLY A 100 22.75 4.86 21.20
CA GLY A 100 23.77 5.70 20.57
C GLY A 100 23.95 5.49 19.07
N ASP A 101 23.67 4.29 18.54
CA ASP A 101 23.83 3.98 17.11
C ASP A 101 22.51 4.20 16.36
N HIS A 102 22.30 5.43 15.91
CA HIS A 102 21.21 5.75 14.97
C HIS A 102 21.52 5.08 13.63
N SER A 103 20.74 4.06 13.25
CA SER A 103 20.95 3.39 11.97
C SER A 103 20.68 4.38 10.81
N PRO A 104 21.61 4.56 9.87
CA PRO A 104 21.49 5.55 8.79
C PRO A 104 20.30 5.29 7.86
N LEU A 105 19.84 4.03 7.81
CA LEU A 105 18.63 3.61 7.09
C LEU A 105 17.36 4.23 7.69
N LEU A 106 17.32 4.42 9.00
CA LEU A 106 16.17 5.01 9.68
C LEU A 106 16.03 6.50 9.37
N ASP A 107 17.15 7.22 9.36
CA ASP A 107 17.20 8.63 8.98
C ASP A 107 16.83 8.81 7.51
N LEU A 108 17.27 7.89 6.64
CA LEU A 108 16.85 7.86 5.24
C LEU A 108 15.32 7.66 5.13
N LEU A 109 14.75 6.72 5.87
CA LEU A 109 13.30 6.51 5.87
C LEU A 109 12.56 7.75 6.37
N LEU A 110 13.01 8.34 7.48
CA LEU A 110 12.41 9.55 8.06
C LEU A 110 12.46 10.72 7.09
N THR A 111 13.58 10.91 6.39
CA THR A 111 13.71 12.00 5.40
C THR A 111 12.78 11.79 4.21
N ARG A 112 12.62 10.55 3.72
CA ARG A 112 11.69 10.22 2.63
C ARG A 112 10.23 10.37 3.08
N LEU A 113 9.87 9.91 4.27
CA LEU A 113 8.51 9.99 4.82
C LEU A 113 8.06 11.42 5.19
N LYS A 114 8.94 12.43 5.15
CA LYS A 114 8.49 13.83 5.28
C LYS A 114 7.55 14.27 4.16
N VAL A 115 7.70 13.66 2.98
CA VAL A 115 6.85 13.93 1.83
C VAL A 115 5.59 13.08 1.93
N LEU A 116 4.42 13.72 1.82
CA LEU A 116 3.13 13.05 1.97
C LEU A 116 2.94 11.92 0.94
N ASP A 117 3.32 12.15 -0.32
CA ASP A 117 3.23 11.14 -1.38
C ASP A 117 4.03 9.87 -1.06
N ASN A 118 5.19 10.03 -0.43
CA ASN A 118 6.00 8.89 0.01
C ASN A 118 5.34 8.12 1.15
N ARG A 119 4.51 8.75 1.99
CA ARG A 119 3.73 8.06 3.02
C ARG A 119 2.62 7.21 2.41
N TYR A 120 1.96 7.72 1.37
CA TYR A 120 1.00 6.92 0.60
C TYR A 120 1.67 5.75 -0.12
N LEU A 121 2.84 5.98 -0.73
CA LEU A 121 3.64 4.92 -1.35
C LEU A 121 4.08 3.87 -0.32
N TYR A 122 4.48 4.29 0.88
CA TYR A 122 4.82 3.39 1.99
C TYR A 122 3.63 2.51 2.39
N ALA A 123 2.44 3.10 2.58
CA ALA A 123 1.23 2.34 2.95
C ALA A 123 0.84 1.31 1.86
N ARG A 124 1.16 1.58 0.58
CA ARG A 124 0.80 0.73 -0.56
C ARG A 124 1.83 -0.37 -0.86
N LEU A 125 3.11 -0.02 -0.77
CA LEU A 125 4.24 -0.87 -1.20
C LEU A 125 5.07 -1.41 -0.03
N GLY A 126 4.91 -0.85 1.17
CA GLY A 126 5.73 -1.14 2.33
C GLY A 126 7.05 -0.36 2.35
N HIS A 127 7.94 -0.73 3.28
CA HIS A 127 9.17 0.01 3.56
C HIS A 127 10.31 -0.22 2.56
N ARG A 128 10.38 -1.40 1.91
CA ARG A 128 11.58 -1.79 1.12
C ARG A 128 11.86 -0.85 -0.05
N PRO A 129 10.88 -0.45 -0.90
CA PRO A 129 11.18 0.44 -2.02
C PRO A 129 11.68 1.82 -1.59
N LEU A 130 11.26 2.31 -0.41
CA LEU A 130 11.71 3.59 0.12
C LEU A 130 13.11 3.53 0.74
N LEU A 131 13.53 2.35 1.21
CA LEU A 131 14.83 2.12 1.85
C LEU A 131 15.92 1.69 0.86
N GLU A 132 15.57 0.80 -0.07
CA GLU A 132 16.54 0.10 -0.92
C GLU A 132 16.66 0.72 -2.32
N CYS A 133 15.68 1.51 -2.78
CA CYS A 133 15.77 2.14 -4.11
C CYS A 133 16.57 3.44 -4.09
N LEU A 134 17.78 3.39 -4.67
CA LEU A 134 18.70 4.53 -4.75
C LEU A 134 18.34 5.55 -5.85
N TRP A 135 17.69 5.10 -6.92
CA TRP A 135 17.42 5.89 -8.14
C TRP A 135 15.96 6.37 -8.25
N CYS A 136 15.09 5.97 -7.32
CA CYS A 136 13.68 6.30 -7.39
C CYS A 136 13.45 7.79 -7.07
N THR A 137 12.82 8.48 -8.03
CA THR A 137 12.48 9.91 -7.91
C THR A 137 10.98 10.14 -8.08
N HIS A 138 10.37 9.44 -9.03
CA HIS A 138 8.95 9.51 -9.31
C HIS A 138 8.20 8.30 -8.73
N PRO A 139 6.88 8.41 -8.46
CA PRO A 139 6.08 7.30 -7.93
C PRO A 139 6.20 6.01 -8.76
N LEU A 140 6.26 6.13 -10.09
CA LEU A 140 6.40 4.99 -11.01
C LEU A 140 7.71 4.21 -10.81
N ASP A 141 8.81 4.88 -10.46
CA ASP A 141 10.10 4.23 -10.22
C ASP A 141 10.00 3.27 -9.04
N TYR A 142 9.30 3.69 -7.96
CA TYR A 142 9.07 2.85 -6.78
C TYR A 142 8.19 1.63 -7.10
N PHE A 143 7.19 1.80 -7.97
CA PHE A 143 6.36 0.68 -8.44
C PHE A 143 7.15 -0.32 -9.27
N LEU A 144 7.97 0.16 -10.20
CA LEU A 144 8.85 -0.67 -11.02
C LEU A 144 9.83 -1.46 -10.14
N PHE A 145 10.39 -0.83 -9.12
CA PHE A 145 11.25 -1.49 -8.14
C PHE A 145 10.50 -2.54 -7.31
N ALA A 146 9.26 -2.28 -6.93
CA ALA A 146 8.46 -3.20 -6.12
C ALA A 146 7.86 -4.39 -6.91
N LEU A 147 7.72 -4.28 -8.23
CA LEU A 147 7.10 -5.30 -9.09
C LEU A 147 7.63 -6.73 -8.86
N PRO A 148 8.96 -6.97 -8.81
CA PRO A 148 9.49 -8.29 -8.55
C PRO A 148 9.04 -8.83 -7.20
N SER A 149 9.01 -8.00 -6.15
CA SER A 149 8.58 -8.43 -4.82
C SER A 149 7.09 -8.80 -4.75
N ILE A 150 6.27 -8.19 -5.61
CA ILE A 150 4.83 -8.48 -5.75
C ILE A 150 4.62 -9.75 -6.59
N LEU A 151 5.35 -9.90 -7.70
CA LEU A 151 5.19 -11.03 -8.64
C LEU A 151 5.84 -12.33 -8.16
N LEU A 152 6.94 -12.24 -7.41
CA LEU A 152 7.69 -13.40 -6.93
C LEU A 152 6.84 -14.43 -6.17
N PRO A 153 5.96 -14.07 -5.21
CA PRO A 153 5.11 -15.06 -4.55
C PRO A 153 4.21 -15.81 -5.52
N TYR A 154 3.63 -15.15 -6.53
CA TYR A 154 2.82 -15.81 -7.55
C TYR A 154 3.64 -16.77 -8.42
N LEU A 155 4.87 -16.41 -8.75
CA LEU A 155 5.80 -17.31 -9.45
C LEU A 155 6.16 -18.52 -8.60
N CYS A 156 6.44 -18.33 -7.31
CA CYS A 156 6.70 -19.43 -6.38
C CYS A 156 5.50 -20.38 -6.27
N GLU A 157 4.28 -19.86 -6.15
CA GLU A 157 3.08 -20.70 -6.13
C GLU A 157 2.84 -21.42 -7.46
N ALA A 158 3.06 -20.75 -8.59
CA ALA A 158 3.00 -21.40 -9.91
C ALA A 158 4.00 -22.56 -10.02
N LEU A 159 5.20 -22.39 -9.46
CA LEU A 159 6.22 -23.45 -9.41
C LEU A 159 5.79 -24.61 -8.50
N VAL A 160 5.26 -24.34 -7.31
CA VAL A 160 4.76 -25.39 -6.40
C VAL A 160 3.61 -26.19 -7.05
N LEU A 161 2.65 -25.50 -7.66
CA LEU A 161 1.55 -26.13 -8.40
C LEU A 161 2.05 -26.90 -9.63
N GLY A 162 3.06 -26.36 -10.33
CA GLY A 162 3.73 -27.04 -11.44
C GLY A 162 4.42 -28.33 -11.00
N MET A 163 5.14 -28.29 -9.87
CA MET A 163 5.80 -29.47 -9.29
C MET A 163 4.78 -30.54 -8.90
N LEU A 164 3.62 -30.17 -8.34
CA LEU A 164 2.54 -31.12 -8.03
C LEU A 164 1.99 -31.84 -9.29
N GLY A 165 2.18 -31.27 -10.48
CA GLY A 165 1.82 -31.89 -11.75
C GLY A 165 2.83 -32.92 -12.26
N TRP A 166 4.07 -32.92 -11.77
CA TRP A 166 5.08 -33.90 -12.18
C TRP A 166 4.80 -35.28 -11.59
N ARG A 167 4.99 -36.34 -12.40
CA ARG A 167 4.87 -37.73 -11.95
C ARG A 167 5.73 -38.08 -10.74
N ALA A 168 6.95 -37.53 -10.68
CA ALA A 168 7.89 -37.75 -9.58
C ALA A 168 7.35 -37.25 -8.22
N VAL A 169 6.55 -36.19 -8.23
CA VAL A 169 6.07 -35.52 -7.00
C VAL A 169 4.61 -35.87 -6.73
N GLY A 170 3.73 -35.74 -7.72
CA GLY A 170 2.28 -35.92 -7.61
C GLY A 170 1.78 -37.36 -7.84
N GLY A 171 2.68 -38.28 -8.22
CA GLY A 171 2.38 -39.69 -8.45
C GLY A 171 1.83 -39.99 -9.85
N PRO A 172 1.34 -41.22 -10.09
CA PRO A 172 1.00 -41.69 -11.44
C PRO A 172 -0.16 -40.92 -12.11
N TRP A 173 -1.03 -40.32 -11.31
CA TRP A 173 -2.20 -39.55 -11.77
C TRP A 173 -1.99 -38.03 -11.73
N ALA A 174 -0.75 -37.58 -11.49
CA ALA A 174 -0.40 -36.16 -11.42
C ALA A 174 -0.71 -35.45 -12.73
N GLU A 175 -0.27 -36.00 -13.86
CA GLU A 175 -0.43 -35.39 -15.18
C GLU A 175 -1.89 -35.16 -15.54
N ARG A 176 -2.76 -36.17 -15.36
CA ARG A 176 -4.19 -36.05 -15.67
C ARG A 176 -4.88 -35.00 -14.79
N ARG A 177 -4.46 -34.87 -13.52
CA ARG A 177 -4.96 -33.81 -12.63
C ARG A 177 -4.45 -32.44 -13.08
N ALA A 178 -3.17 -32.35 -13.42
CA ALA A 178 -2.56 -31.13 -13.91
C ALA A 178 -3.23 -30.66 -15.21
N GLU A 179 -3.42 -31.53 -16.21
CA GLU A 179 -4.10 -31.17 -17.47
C GLU A 179 -5.49 -30.57 -17.24
N ARG A 180 -6.25 -31.12 -16.29
CA ARG A 180 -7.59 -30.64 -15.96
C ARG A 180 -7.60 -29.26 -15.29
N TRP A 181 -6.64 -29.00 -14.42
CA TRP A 181 -6.64 -27.83 -13.55
C TRP A 181 -5.62 -26.75 -13.92
N ARG A 182 -4.62 -27.05 -14.73
CA ARG A 182 -3.50 -26.14 -15.06
C ARG A 182 -3.98 -24.87 -15.74
N GLY A 183 -4.94 -24.97 -16.65
CA GLY A 183 -5.54 -23.78 -17.28
C GLY A 183 -6.23 -22.88 -16.26
N ILE A 184 -7.08 -23.47 -15.41
CA ILE A 184 -7.80 -22.73 -14.35
C ILE A 184 -6.80 -22.10 -13.38
N MET A 185 -5.84 -22.87 -12.86
CA MET A 185 -4.84 -22.39 -11.89
C MET A 185 -3.98 -21.27 -12.48
N ALA A 186 -3.52 -21.42 -13.73
CA ALA A 186 -2.74 -20.39 -14.42
C ALA A 186 -3.53 -19.09 -14.58
N TRP A 187 -4.78 -19.17 -15.04
CA TRP A 187 -5.65 -17.99 -15.17
C TRP A 187 -5.98 -17.35 -13.82
N THR A 188 -6.17 -18.16 -12.77
CA THR A 188 -6.43 -17.61 -11.43
C THR A 188 -5.22 -16.90 -10.85
N LEU A 189 -4.00 -17.46 -10.98
CA LEU A 189 -2.78 -16.82 -10.51
C LEU A 189 -2.47 -15.56 -11.32
N PHE A 190 -2.61 -15.61 -12.64
CA PHE A 190 -2.43 -14.45 -13.49
C PHE A 190 -3.43 -13.35 -13.17
N GLY A 191 -4.72 -13.70 -13.06
CA GLY A 191 -5.77 -12.76 -12.69
C GLY A 191 -5.54 -12.13 -11.32
N ALA A 192 -5.12 -12.93 -10.33
CA ALA A 192 -4.78 -12.44 -9.00
C ALA A 192 -3.56 -11.50 -9.02
N ALA A 193 -2.50 -11.84 -9.76
CA ALA A 193 -1.31 -10.99 -9.90
C ALA A 193 -1.63 -9.66 -10.61
N VAL A 194 -2.41 -9.71 -11.70
CA VAL A 194 -2.87 -8.51 -12.41
C VAL A 194 -3.79 -7.68 -11.53
N ALA A 195 -4.68 -8.31 -10.75
CA ALA A 195 -5.54 -7.61 -9.81
C ALA A 195 -4.72 -6.94 -8.70
N GLU A 196 -3.75 -7.63 -8.09
CA GLU A 196 -2.90 -7.02 -7.06
C GLU A 196 -2.08 -5.86 -7.63
N ILE A 197 -1.47 -6.03 -8.80
CA ILE A 197 -0.77 -4.93 -9.49
C ILE A 197 -1.74 -3.80 -9.81
N GLY A 198 -2.95 -4.08 -10.30
CA GLY A 198 -3.95 -3.07 -10.61
C GLY A 198 -4.39 -2.28 -9.38
N VAL A 199 -4.66 -2.98 -8.26
CA VAL A 199 -4.97 -2.38 -6.94
C VAL A 199 -3.79 -1.53 -6.46
N LYS A 200 -2.56 -2.02 -6.64
CA LYS A 200 -1.32 -1.34 -6.25
C LYS A 200 -0.82 -0.32 -7.25
N TRP A 201 -1.36 -0.21 -8.45
CA TRP A 201 -0.93 0.78 -9.45
C TRP A 201 -2.02 1.82 -9.72
N GLY A 202 -3.24 1.38 -10.04
CA GLY A 202 -4.35 2.23 -10.49
C GLY A 202 -5.30 2.74 -9.41
N TRP A 203 -5.52 2.02 -8.31
CA TRP A 203 -6.26 2.58 -7.17
C TRP A 203 -5.37 3.48 -6.33
N GLU A 204 -5.23 4.74 -6.74
CA GLU A 204 -4.90 5.81 -5.79
C GLU A 204 -5.81 5.60 -4.57
N VAL A 205 -5.19 5.23 -3.45
CA VAL A 205 -5.91 5.03 -2.20
C VAL A 205 -6.36 6.43 -1.78
N VAL A 206 -7.58 6.79 -2.16
CA VAL A 206 -8.29 7.92 -1.56
C VAL A 206 -8.51 7.50 -0.11
N ALA A 207 -7.55 7.83 0.75
CA ALA A 207 -7.67 7.58 2.18
C ALA A 207 -8.83 8.41 2.72
N VAL A 208 -10.00 7.79 2.80
CA VAL A 208 -11.20 8.37 3.41
C VAL A 208 -11.20 7.99 4.88
N GLN A 209 -10.61 8.84 5.71
CA GLN A 209 -11.07 9.18 7.07
C GLN A 209 -10.24 10.37 7.57
N GLY A 210 -10.81 11.57 7.51
CA GLY A 210 -10.16 12.77 8.07
C GLY A 210 -10.70 14.06 7.49
N ASP A 211 -10.18 14.52 6.35
CA ASP A 211 -10.64 15.73 5.69
C ASP A 211 -10.25 15.79 4.22
N CYS A 212 -11.15 16.35 3.42
CA CYS A 212 -11.14 16.43 1.95
C CYS A 212 -9.98 17.27 1.39
N ALA A 213 -8.75 16.77 1.34
CA ALA A 213 -7.63 17.52 0.75
C ALA A 213 -7.60 17.54 -0.80
N HIS A 214 -8.53 16.89 -1.50
CA HIS A 214 -8.59 16.98 -2.97
C HIS A 214 -9.57 18.05 -3.48
N ALA A 215 -10.54 18.45 -2.64
CA ALA A 215 -11.39 19.60 -2.92
C ALA A 215 -10.79 20.88 -2.30
N ILE A 216 -10.14 20.81 -1.14
CA ILE A 216 -9.52 21.99 -0.54
C ILE A 216 -8.31 22.44 -1.37
N ASN A 217 -7.32 21.59 -1.68
CA ASN A 217 -6.17 22.06 -2.46
C ASN A 217 -6.52 22.52 -3.89
N ARG A 218 -7.49 21.88 -4.55
CA ARG A 218 -7.91 22.28 -5.90
C ARG A 218 -8.79 23.54 -5.87
N ARG A 219 -9.70 23.66 -4.90
CA ARG A 219 -10.57 24.84 -4.72
C ARG A 219 -9.81 26.02 -4.13
N GLU A 220 -8.81 25.79 -3.27
CA GLU A 220 -7.85 26.79 -2.80
C GLU A 220 -6.89 27.18 -3.91
N GLY A 221 -6.47 26.24 -4.77
CA GLY A 221 -5.69 26.56 -5.98
C GLY A 221 -6.48 27.43 -6.96
N GLU A 222 -7.72 27.05 -7.29
CA GLU A 222 -8.62 27.86 -8.15
C GLU A 222 -9.02 29.17 -7.49
N ASN A 223 -9.31 29.20 -6.18
CA ASN A 223 -9.61 30.43 -5.46
C ASN A 223 -8.38 31.32 -5.34
N ALA A 224 -7.18 30.77 -5.17
CA ALA A 224 -5.93 31.53 -5.16
C ALA A 224 -5.64 32.11 -6.54
N GLU A 225 -5.84 31.36 -7.63
CA GLU A 225 -5.72 31.90 -8.99
C GLU A 225 -6.79 32.95 -9.32
N THR A 226 -8.02 32.75 -8.85
CA THR A 226 -9.11 33.72 -8.99
C THR A 226 -8.83 34.98 -8.18
N ALA A 227 -8.39 34.85 -6.93
CA ALA A 227 -7.99 35.97 -6.09
C ALA A 227 -6.75 36.70 -6.65
N ARG A 228 -5.84 35.98 -7.31
CA ARG A 228 -4.65 36.57 -7.97
C ARG A 228 -5.04 37.42 -9.18
N ARG A 229 -6.17 37.12 -9.84
CA ARG A 229 -6.71 37.87 -10.98
C ARG A 229 -7.77 38.91 -10.61
N ASP A 230 -8.23 38.95 -9.36
CA ASP A 230 -9.26 39.89 -8.93
C ASP A 230 -8.62 41.19 -8.41
N ASP A 231 -8.70 42.24 -9.24
CA ASP A 231 -8.14 43.57 -8.93
C ASP A 231 -8.71 44.16 -7.63
N LYS A 232 -9.96 43.85 -7.27
CA LYS A 232 -10.59 44.34 -6.04
C LYS A 232 -9.98 43.71 -4.79
N VAL A 233 -9.50 42.48 -4.87
CA VAL A 233 -8.80 41.81 -3.77
C VAL A 233 -7.46 42.49 -3.52
N TRP A 234 -6.74 42.84 -4.59
CA TRP A 234 -5.48 43.57 -4.49
C TRP A 234 -5.65 45.03 -4.02
N GLU A 235 -6.72 45.70 -4.40
CA GLU A 235 -7.06 47.03 -3.86
C GLU A 235 -7.30 46.96 -2.35
N ARG A 236 -8.10 46.00 -1.87
CA ARG A 236 -8.32 45.83 -0.42
C ARG A 236 -7.06 45.40 0.33
N ALA A 237 -6.22 44.55 -0.28
CA ALA A 237 -4.94 44.19 0.31
C ALA A 237 -4.02 45.41 0.43
N ARG A 238 -4.05 46.32 -0.55
CA ARG A 238 -3.30 47.59 -0.53
C ARG A 238 -3.85 48.57 0.50
N GLU A 239 -5.16 48.68 0.64
CA GLU A 239 -5.81 49.45 1.71
C GLU A 239 -5.48 48.91 3.10
N ALA A 240 -5.35 47.58 3.23
CA ALA A 240 -4.90 46.91 4.46
C ALA A 240 -3.38 47.02 4.70
N GLY A 241 -2.63 47.68 3.80
CA GLY A 241 -1.17 47.85 3.92
C GLY A 241 -0.36 46.58 3.70
N LEU A 242 -0.96 45.56 3.07
CA LEU A 242 -0.30 44.32 2.66
C LEU A 242 0.32 44.43 1.26
N ASP A 243 0.65 45.64 0.83
CA ASP A 243 1.46 45.85 -0.36
C ASP A 243 2.94 45.62 -0.06
N GLU A 244 3.74 45.46 -1.12
CA GLU A 244 5.17 45.13 -0.98
C GLU A 244 5.92 46.17 -0.14
N ASP A 245 5.54 47.45 -0.26
CA ASP A 245 6.11 48.54 0.51
C ASP A 245 5.64 48.58 1.97
N GLY A 246 4.38 48.19 2.24
CA GLY A 246 3.82 48.03 3.57
C GLY A 246 4.48 46.88 4.32
N ILE A 247 4.66 45.73 3.67
CA ILE A 247 5.38 44.58 4.21
C ILE A 247 6.84 44.95 4.50
N ARG A 248 7.54 45.62 3.58
CA ARG A 248 8.93 46.10 3.83
C ARG A 248 9.00 47.07 5.00
N ARG A 249 8.02 47.97 5.14
CA ARG A 249 7.94 48.90 6.28
C ARG A 249 7.74 48.15 7.60
N GLN A 250 6.81 47.20 7.64
CA GLN A 250 6.51 46.41 8.84
C GLN A 250 7.72 45.55 9.26
N VAL A 251 8.40 44.90 8.32
CA VAL A 251 9.63 44.15 8.58
C VAL A 251 10.73 45.06 9.12
N ARG A 252 10.90 46.26 8.57
CA ARG A 252 11.89 47.24 9.04
C ARG A 252 11.60 47.69 10.47
N VAL A 253 10.34 47.95 10.80
CA VAL A 253 9.90 48.31 12.16
C VAL A 253 10.14 47.15 13.12
N MET A 254 9.82 45.92 12.72
CA MET A 254 10.02 44.74 13.54
C MET A 254 11.51 44.47 13.81
N LEU A 255 12.37 44.62 12.79
CA LEU A 255 13.83 44.52 12.94
C LEU A 255 14.39 45.60 13.86
N LYS A 256 13.95 46.85 13.70
CA LYS A 256 14.39 47.95 14.57
C LYS A 256 13.98 47.72 16.03
N ASN A 257 12.72 47.34 16.26
CA ASN A 257 12.21 47.06 17.60
C ASN A 257 12.87 45.81 18.23
N GLY A 258 13.17 44.81 17.41
CA GLY A 258 13.92 43.62 17.83
C GLY A 258 15.35 43.96 18.23
N TRP A 259 16.03 44.81 17.45
CA TRP A 259 17.38 45.28 17.73
C TRP A 259 17.46 46.13 19.00
N GLU A 260 16.50 47.03 19.21
CA GLU A 260 16.41 47.84 20.43
C GLU A 260 16.17 46.98 21.68
N ARG A 261 15.38 45.90 21.59
CA ARG A 261 15.23 44.93 22.68
C ARG A 261 16.52 44.16 22.95
N LEU A 262 17.25 43.77 21.90
CA LEU A 262 18.54 43.07 22.02
C LEU A 262 19.60 43.96 22.69
N MET A 263 19.69 45.23 22.31
CA MET A 263 20.61 46.19 22.91
C MET A 263 20.34 46.41 24.41
N ARG A 264 19.06 46.51 24.82
CA ARG A 264 18.70 46.64 26.24
C ARG A 264 19.02 45.40 27.07
N LEU A 265 19.10 44.22 26.45
CA LEU A 265 19.50 42.98 27.12
C LEU A 265 21.02 42.83 27.21
N ALA A 266 21.79 43.56 26.40
CA ALA A 266 23.26 43.55 26.41
C ALA A 266 23.87 44.53 27.44
N GLU A 267 23.06 45.42 28.03
CA GLU A 267 23.45 46.35 29.10
C GLU A 267 23.14 45.82 30.51
N LEU A 268 22.63 44.58 30.61
CA LEU A 268 22.45 43.82 31.86
C LEU A 268 23.52 42.74 31.99
#